data_AF-A0A7X7MU45-F1
#
_entry.id   AF-A0A7X7MU45-F1
#
_cell.length_a   1.000
_cell.length_b   1.000
_cell.length_c   1.000
_cell.angle_alpha   90.00
_cell.angle_beta   90.00
_cell.angle_gamma   90.00
#
_symmetry.space_group_name_H-M   'P 1'
#
loop_
_entity.id
_entity.type
_entity.pdbx_description
1 polymer ?
#
loop_
_entity_poly.entity_id
_entity_poly.type
_entity_poly.pdbx_seq_one_letter_code
_entity_poly.pdbx_strand_id
1 'polypeptide(L)'
;MRVRDVGVAAAVVLLAAVCRAQERYVEAPARTVPVIDRVDVVVVGGNEGGMAAAWSAARQGARVMLLNETTFLGGEVMTKDRFDELRQGPKPVTEFSKALLRETNASRYPVVAAELLLEAGVMFLYNTRHGGVLVDEQGRLCGVVTANKAGLQAVIAKVVIDATPAGAVAEAAGARREPWGMETLRVSRPRRSPDRKTREVVEQDVPMTALTWPAINRAEHALRETWHTYASPPFAHAMDFILPAPLAGSSAWTGAELPKTAKLNLGVFKPAGTERLYVLSSAAAVSRAAARALMHPVTLAEIGERVGAAALREARAAALPASGSVRVKTAVPAAGVVPGLAIRQLNEADRPYRARQRETVPQARDAVPVWAEYDVVVIGSGPAGHGAAIAAARGGARTLMIEQAGFIGGSVALGIKGFWRGYRRGFNQEWRGKGEPQYARLLREAKVDVWYHSLAMGAVMRDKAVAGVEVATWLGRGVALGKVVIDA
;
A
#
# COMPACT_ATOMS: atom_id res chain seq x y z
N MET A 1 -3.39 19.09 -38.73
CA MET A 1 -2.73 19.62 -37.51
C MET A 1 -2.86 18.56 -36.43
N ARG A 2 -1.74 18.12 -35.84
CA ARG A 2 -1.53 16.77 -35.28
C ARG A 2 -2.19 16.57 -33.90
N VAL A 3 -2.83 15.41 -33.72
CA VAL A 3 -3.39 14.89 -32.45
C VAL A 3 -2.29 14.57 -31.41
N ARG A 4 -1.01 14.56 -31.80
CA ARG A 4 0.14 14.29 -30.91
C ARG A 4 0.53 15.47 -30.01
N ASP A 5 0.29 16.72 -30.41
CA ASP A 5 0.83 17.88 -29.68
C ASP A 5 -0.03 18.29 -28.48
N VAL A 6 -1.33 17.96 -28.49
CA VAL A 6 -2.25 18.25 -27.37
C VAL A 6 -2.01 17.32 -26.18
N GLY A 7 -1.63 16.06 -26.43
CA GLY A 7 -1.35 15.08 -25.37
C GLY A 7 -0.07 15.37 -24.59
N VAL A 8 0.97 15.85 -25.28
CA VAL A 8 2.27 16.19 -24.66
C VAL A 8 2.16 17.46 -23.82
N ALA A 9 1.49 18.51 -24.33
CA ALA A 9 1.29 19.75 -23.59
C ALA A 9 0.43 19.55 -22.33
N ALA A 10 -0.66 18.77 -22.43
CA ALA A 10 -1.49 18.42 -21.28
C ALA A 10 -0.73 17.58 -20.25
N ALA A 11 0.08 16.61 -20.69
CA ALA A 11 0.93 15.81 -19.81
C ALA A 11 1.99 16.65 -19.09
N VAL A 12 2.65 17.59 -19.77
CA VAL A 12 3.68 18.48 -19.21
C VAL A 12 3.09 19.47 -18.19
N VAL A 13 1.91 20.05 -18.46
CA VAL A 13 1.21 20.95 -17.51
C VAL A 13 0.74 20.18 -16.27
N LEU A 14 0.23 18.95 -16.44
CA LEU A 14 -0.11 18.08 -15.31
C LEU A 14 1.14 17.72 -14.49
N LEU A 15 2.27 17.47 -15.15
CA LEU A 15 3.55 17.11 -14.52
C LEU A 15 4.07 18.24 -13.61
N ALA A 16 4.09 19.48 -14.12
CA ALA A 16 4.53 20.64 -13.37
C ALA A 16 3.64 20.91 -12.14
N ALA A 17 2.33 20.68 -12.25
CA ALA A 17 1.39 20.79 -11.13
C ALA A 17 1.57 19.67 -10.08
N VAL A 18 1.87 18.44 -10.50
CA VAL A 18 2.12 17.30 -9.59
C VAL A 18 3.44 17.48 -8.84
N CYS A 19 4.52 17.92 -9.51
CA CYS A 19 5.79 18.21 -8.83
C CYS A 19 5.65 19.38 -7.83
N ARG A 20 4.94 20.46 -8.19
CA ARG A 20 4.69 21.60 -7.28
C ARG A 20 3.78 21.25 -6.10
N ALA A 21 2.86 20.30 -6.26
CA ALA A 21 2.03 19.83 -5.15
C ALA A 21 2.87 19.11 -4.08
N GLN A 22 3.88 18.34 -4.49
CA GLN A 22 4.73 17.57 -3.58
C GLN A 22 5.75 18.42 -2.79
N GLU A 23 5.93 19.69 -3.16
CA GLU A 23 6.70 20.68 -2.39
C GLU A 23 5.83 21.41 -1.35
N ARG A 24 4.54 21.06 -1.27
CA ARG A 24 3.60 21.63 -0.32
C ARG A 24 3.19 20.62 0.72
N TYR A 25 2.96 21.11 1.93
CA TYR A 25 2.63 20.28 3.08
C TYR A 25 1.45 20.85 3.86
N VAL A 26 0.74 19.98 4.56
CA VAL A 26 -0.25 20.37 5.57
C VAL A 26 0.27 19.99 6.95
N GLU A 27 0.15 20.90 7.90
CA GLU A 27 0.56 20.64 9.28
C GLU A 27 -0.27 19.49 9.88
N ALA A 28 0.41 18.49 10.42
CA ALA A 28 -0.16 17.53 11.35
C ALA A 28 0.19 17.95 12.78
N PRO A 29 -0.80 18.27 13.64
CA PRO A 29 -0.53 18.76 14.97
C PRO A 29 0.12 17.68 15.85
N ALA A 30 0.90 18.15 16.82
CA ALA A 30 1.46 17.31 17.88
C ALA A 30 0.35 16.55 18.62
N ARG A 31 0.65 15.32 19.02
CA ARG A 31 -0.31 14.41 19.65
C ARG A 31 0.40 13.29 20.41
N THR A 32 -0.37 12.53 21.18
CA THR A 32 0.01 11.19 21.62
C THR A 32 -0.50 10.16 20.61
N VAL A 33 0.19 9.03 20.50
CA VAL A 33 -0.23 7.87 19.68
C VAL A 33 -0.29 6.65 20.59
N PRO A 34 -1.41 5.90 20.66
CA PRO A 34 -1.55 4.78 21.58
C PRO A 34 -0.69 3.59 21.15
N VAL A 35 -0.03 2.96 22.11
CA VAL A 35 0.72 1.72 21.86
C VAL A 35 -0.23 0.54 21.92
N ILE A 36 -0.38 -0.17 20.80
CA ILE A 36 -1.22 -1.36 20.72
C ILE A 36 -0.51 -2.64 21.10
N ASP A 37 0.81 -2.72 20.83
CA ASP A 37 1.60 -3.85 21.26
C ASP A 37 3.11 -3.59 21.30
N ARG A 38 3.81 -4.49 21.99
CA ARG A 38 5.26 -4.63 22.12
C ARG A 38 5.68 -6.02 21.63
N VAL A 39 6.42 -6.08 20.54
CA VAL A 39 6.76 -7.34 19.86
C VAL A 39 8.27 -7.47 19.62
N ASP A 40 8.77 -8.69 19.40
CA ASP A 40 10.16 -8.88 18.99
C ASP A 40 10.34 -8.44 17.54
N VAL A 41 9.41 -8.83 16.67
CA VAL A 41 9.45 -8.53 15.24
C VAL A 41 8.10 -7.98 14.79
N VAL A 42 8.10 -6.85 14.08
CA VAL A 42 6.93 -6.36 13.35
C VAL A 42 7.18 -6.47 11.86
N VAL A 43 6.23 -7.03 11.12
CA VAL A 43 6.27 -7.15 9.66
C VAL A 43 5.21 -6.22 9.06
N VAL A 44 5.59 -5.40 8.08
CA VAL A 44 4.68 -4.49 7.38
C VAL A 44 4.55 -4.91 5.93
N GLY A 45 3.39 -5.45 5.55
CA GLY A 45 3.09 -6.02 4.25
C GLY A 45 2.91 -7.54 4.32
N GLY A 46 1.78 -8.06 3.82
CA GLY A 46 1.44 -9.48 3.78
C GLY A 46 1.77 -10.17 2.45
N ASN A 47 2.88 -9.79 1.81
CA ASN A 47 3.42 -10.56 0.69
C ASN A 47 4.03 -11.89 1.18
N GLU A 48 4.35 -12.78 0.26
CA GLU A 48 4.76 -14.14 0.54
C GLU A 48 6.07 -14.20 1.34
N GLY A 49 6.96 -13.22 1.14
CA GLY A 49 8.17 -13.07 1.95
C GLY A 49 7.87 -12.55 3.37
N GLY A 50 7.01 -11.55 3.51
CA GLY A 50 6.59 -11.01 4.80
C GLY A 50 5.89 -12.05 5.67
N MET A 51 4.94 -12.80 5.08
CA MET A 51 4.26 -13.90 5.77
C MET A 51 5.25 -14.99 6.20
N ALA A 52 6.14 -15.41 5.30
CA ALA A 52 7.15 -16.43 5.58
C ALA A 52 8.13 -16.00 6.68
N ALA A 53 8.54 -14.73 6.68
CA ALA A 53 9.41 -14.16 7.70
C ALA A 53 8.72 -14.10 9.07
N ALA A 54 7.45 -13.67 9.10
CA ALA A 54 6.65 -13.64 10.32
C ALA A 54 6.47 -15.06 10.90
N TRP A 55 6.08 -16.01 10.05
CA TRP A 55 5.90 -17.41 10.42
C TRP A 55 7.19 -18.05 10.95
N SER A 56 8.30 -17.86 10.24
CA SER A 56 9.62 -18.42 10.62
C SER A 56 10.10 -17.88 11.96
N ALA A 57 9.96 -16.57 12.19
CA ALA A 57 10.34 -15.95 13.46
C ALA A 57 9.45 -16.45 14.62
N ALA A 58 8.13 -16.49 14.42
CA ALA A 58 7.18 -16.89 15.45
C ALA A 58 7.34 -18.36 15.87
N ARG A 59 7.56 -19.27 14.90
CA ARG A 59 7.84 -20.68 15.19
C ARG A 59 9.12 -20.93 15.99
N GLN A 60 10.04 -19.97 15.99
CA GLN A 60 11.25 -20.01 16.79
C GLN A 60 11.10 -19.24 18.13
N GLY A 61 9.87 -18.86 18.50
CA GLY A 61 9.51 -18.26 19.77
C GLY A 61 9.51 -16.72 19.80
N ALA A 62 9.58 -16.05 18.65
CA ALA A 62 9.41 -14.60 18.60
C ALA A 62 7.94 -14.22 18.87
N ARG A 63 7.70 -13.14 19.61
CA ARG A 63 6.41 -12.45 19.53
C ARG A 63 6.37 -11.62 18.25
N VAL A 64 5.43 -11.93 17.35
CA VAL A 64 5.37 -11.31 16.02
C VAL A 64 4.00 -10.67 15.78
N MET A 65 4.01 -9.45 15.24
CA MET A 65 2.84 -8.82 14.64
C MET A 65 3.06 -8.57 13.15
N LEU A 66 2.10 -8.95 12.30
CA LEU A 66 2.09 -8.63 10.87
C LEU A 66 0.97 -7.63 10.55
N LEU A 67 1.30 -6.56 9.82
CA LEU A 67 0.38 -5.54 9.37
C LEU A 67 0.15 -5.73 7.87
N ASN A 68 -1.10 -5.97 7.45
CA ASN A 68 -1.47 -6.18 6.06
C ASN A 68 -2.46 -5.11 5.60
N GLU A 69 -2.17 -4.49 4.46
CA GLU A 69 -2.93 -3.36 3.92
C GLU A 69 -4.27 -3.75 3.28
N THR A 70 -4.40 -5.00 2.83
CA THR A 70 -5.61 -5.54 2.20
C THR A 70 -6.46 -6.34 3.20
N THR A 71 -7.62 -6.81 2.74
CA THR A 71 -8.56 -7.64 3.53
C THR A 71 -8.23 -9.14 3.52
N PHE A 72 -7.13 -9.54 2.87
CA PHE A 72 -6.71 -10.92 2.70
C PHE A 72 -5.18 -10.98 2.58
N LEU A 73 -4.59 -12.14 2.84
CA LEU A 73 -3.15 -12.37 2.69
C LEU A 73 -2.78 -12.80 1.27
N GLY A 74 -1.50 -12.65 0.89
CA GLY A 74 -0.99 -13.03 -0.44
C GLY A 74 -0.74 -11.82 -1.34
N GLY A 75 0.18 -10.95 -0.94
CA GLY A 75 0.54 -9.74 -1.70
C GLY A 75 0.92 -9.99 -3.16
N GLU A 76 1.65 -11.05 -3.49
CA GLU A 76 2.04 -11.35 -4.87
C GLU A 76 1.01 -12.24 -5.57
N VAL A 77 0.56 -13.32 -4.95
CA VAL A 77 -0.34 -14.28 -5.61
C VAL A 77 -1.76 -13.74 -5.69
N MET A 78 -2.35 -13.36 -4.56
CA MET A 78 -3.76 -12.95 -4.50
C MET A 78 -3.95 -11.54 -5.04
N THR A 79 -3.16 -10.58 -4.58
CA THR A 79 -3.38 -9.17 -4.92
C THR A 79 -3.03 -8.91 -6.38
N LYS A 80 -2.12 -9.67 -7.00
CA LYS A 80 -1.72 -9.47 -8.41
C LYS A 80 -2.22 -10.59 -9.35
N ASP A 81 -3.01 -11.55 -8.87
CA ASP A 81 -3.51 -12.73 -9.62
C ASP A 81 -2.41 -13.54 -10.33
N ARG A 82 -1.29 -13.79 -9.64
CA ARG A 82 -0.12 -14.52 -10.17
C ARG A 82 -0.21 -16.04 -10.01
N PHE A 83 -1.42 -16.60 -10.04
CA PHE A 83 -1.66 -18.04 -9.84
C PHE A 83 -1.05 -18.93 -10.93
N ASP A 84 -1.01 -18.46 -12.17
CA ASP A 84 -0.46 -19.25 -13.28
C ASP A 84 1.07 -19.34 -13.21
N GLU A 85 1.74 -18.33 -12.63
CA GLU A 85 3.19 -18.34 -12.41
C GLU A 85 3.63 -19.43 -11.43
N LEU A 86 2.79 -19.75 -10.43
CA LEU A 86 3.05 -20.84 -9.49
C LEU A 86 3.19 -22.20 -10.18
N ARG A 87 2.58 -22.39 -11.36
CA ARG A 87 2.67 -23.65 -12.14
C ARG A 87 3.93 -23.72 -12.99
N GLN A 88 4.49 -22.58 -13.38
CA GLN A 88 5.61 -22.46 -14.32
C GLN A 88 6.94 -22.17 -13.63
N GLY A 89 6.90 -21.72 -12.37
CA GLY A 89 8.06 -21.33 -11.60
C GLY A 89 8.74 -22.44 -10.80
N PRO A 90 9.69 -22.07 -9.92
CA PRO A 90 10.35 -23.01 -9.02
C PRO A 90 9.36 -23.73 -8.11
N LYS A 91 9.65 -24.99 -7.79
CA LYS A 91 8.86 -25.77 -6.82
C LYS A 91 9.25 -25.37 -5.39
N PRO A 92 8.29 -25.27 -4.45
CA PRO A 92 8.59 -24.92 -3.07
C PRO A 92 9.44 -25.98 -2.37
N VAL A 93 10.50 -25.57 -1.67
CA VAL A 93 11.39 -26.52 -0.96
C VAL A 93 11.36 -26.39 0.56
N THR A 94 11.03 -25.21 1.08
CA THR A 94 11.00 -24.92 2.53
C THR A 94 9.66 -25.28 3.16
N GLU A 95 9.59 -25.32 4.50
CA GLU A 95 8.39 -25.76 5.22
C GLU A 95 7.20 -24.84 4.95
N PHE A 96 7.38 -23.53 5.10
CA PHE A 96 6.29 -22.58 4.87
C PHE A 96 5.85 -22.54 3.41
N SER A 97 6.80 -22.45 2.45
CA SER A 97 6.44 -22.40 1.02
C SER A 97 5.67 -23.65 0.57
N LYS A 98 6.04 -24.85 1.06
CA LYS A 98 5.30 -26.09 0.79
C LYS A 98 3.90 -26.06 1.39
N ALA A 99 3.77 -25.59 2.64
CA ALA A 99 2.49 -25.53 3.33
C ALA A 99 1.54 -24.52 2.70
N LEU A 100 2.01 -23.32 2.39
CA LEU A 100 1.24 -22.24 1.76
C LEU A 100 0.76 -22.64 0.36
N LEU A 101 1.61 -23.30 -0.42
CA LEU A 101 1.33 -23.64 -1.82
C LEU A 101 0.71 -25.03 -2.01
N ARG A 102 0.39 -25.73 -0.92
CA ARG A 102 -0.39 -26.98 -0.96
C ARG A 102 -1.76 -26.76 -1.59
N GLU A 103 -2.34 -25.57 -1.41
CA GLU A 103 -3.63 -25.19 -1.94
C GLU A 103 -3.51 -23.86 -2.68
N THR A 104 -3.66 -23.92 -4.01
CA THR A 104 -3.51 -22.76 -4.91
C THR A 104 -4.84 -22.31 -5.49
N ASN A 105 -5.96 -22.81 -4.97
CA ASN A 105 -7.27 -22.25 -5.28
C ASN A 105 -7.41 -20.87 -4.63
N ALA A 106 -7.80 -19.88 -5.43
CA ALA A 106 -7.93 -18.50 -4.98
C ALA A 106 -8.88 -18.27 -3.80
N SER A 107 -9.92 -19.09 -3.64
CA SER A 107 -10.84 -18.95 -2.49
C SER A 107 -10.26 -19.53 -1.20
N ARG A 108 -9.29 -20.44 -1.31
CA ARG A 108 -8.67 -21.15 -0.19
C ARG A 108 -7.30 -20.62 0.18
N TYR A 109 -6.55 -20.07 -0.78
CA TYR A 109 -5.19 -19.57 -0.56
C TYR A 109 -5.09 -18.57 0.61
N PRO A 110 -5.95 -17.52 0.72
CA PRO A 110 -5.88 -16.60 1.86
C PRO A 110 -6.22 -17.26 3.19
N VAL A 111 -7.08 -18.28 3.16
CA VAL A 111 -7.48 -19.04 4.35
C VAL A 111 -6.29 -19.86 4.86
N VAL A 112 -5.61 -20.59 3.97
CA VAL A 112 -4.40 -21.36 4.31
C VAL A 112 -3.29 -20.44 4.80
N ALA A 113 -3.09 -19.29 4.15
CA ALA A 113 -2.12 -18.29 4.62
C ALA A 113 -2.43 -17.81 6.05
N ALA A 114 -3.70 -17.53 6.34
CA ALA A 114 -4.12 -17.09 7.66
C ALA A 114 -3.99 -18.20 8.72
N GLU A 115 -4.40 -19.43 8.38
CA GLU A 115 -4.26 -20.61 9.24
C GLU A 115 -2.78 -20.83 9.63
N LEU A 116 -1.86 -20.80 8.66
CA LEU A 116 -0.42 -20.96 8.95
C LEU A 116 0.13 -19.89 9.89
N LEU A 117 -0.27 -18.63 9.71
CA LEU A 117 0.15 -17.55 10.59
C LEU A 117 -0.44 -17.70 12.00
N LEU A 118 -1.73 -18.03 12.11
CA LEU A 118 -2.39 -18.24 13.40
C LEU A 118 -1.80 -19.42 14.17
N GLU A 119 -1.57 -20.55 13.49
CA GLU A 119 -0.95 -21.75 14.07
C GLU A 119 0.47 -21.48 14.57
N ALA A 120 1.21 -20.60 13.91
CA ALA A 120 2.54 -20.16 14.35
C ALA A 120 2.50 -19.13 15.49
N GLY A 121 1.31 -18.66 15.91
CA GLY A 121 1.16 -17.63 16.94
C GLY A 121 1.43 -16.20 16.46
N VAL A 122 1.41 -15.96 15.15
CA VAL A 122 1.53 -14.61 14.58
C VAL A 122 0.21 -13.88 14.75
N MET A 123 0.23 -12.73 15.43
CA MET A 123 -0.90 -11.81 15.40
C MET A 123 -0.83 -11.00 14.10
N PHE A 124 -1.96 -10.85 13.39
CA PHE A 124 -2.00 -9.99 12.21
C PHE A 124 -3.23 -9.10 12.13
N LEU A 125 -3.04 -7.92 11.55
CA LEU A 125 -4.09 -6.92 11.33
C LEU A 125 -4.30 -6.70 9.83
N TYR A 126 -5.53 -6.87 9.37
CA TYR A 126 -5.95 -6.49 8.02
C TYR A 126 -6.24 -4.99 7.91
N ASN A 127 -6.35 -4.48 6.68
CA ASN A 127 -6.63 -3.07 6.38
C ASN A 127 -5.75 -2.08 7.15
N THR A 128 -4.50 -2.46 7.40
CA THR A 128 -3.57 -1.71 8.24
C THR A 128 -2.32 -1.36 7.44
N ARG A 129 -2.14 -0.07 7.17
CA ARG A 129 -0.99 0.49 6.47
C ARG A 129 0.00 1.05 7.49
N HIS A 130 1.21 1.38 7.07
CA HIS A 130 2.09 2.22 7.89
C HIS A 130 1.69 3.70 7.80
N GLY A 131 1.72 4.39 8.94
CA GLY A 131 1.57 5.84 9.07
C GLY A 131 2.89 6.57 9.35
N GLY A 132 3.98 5.83 9.57
CA GLY A 132 5.29 6.34 9.97
C GLY A 132 6.09 5.29 10.75
N VAL A 133 7.19 5.72 11.37
CA VAL A 133 8.08 4.85 12.16
C VAL A 133 8.33 5.40 13.55
N LEU A 134 8.74 4.53 14.46
CA LEU A 134 9.14 4.89 15.81
C LEU A 134 10.67 4.92 15.92
N VAL A 135 11.19 5.88 16.69
CA VAL A 135 12.61 5.97 17.00
C VAL A 135 12.85 6.12 18.49
N ASP A 136 13.97 5.59 18.97
CA ASP A 136 14.44 5.80 20.34
C ASP A 136 15.15 7.15 20.50
N GLU A 137 15.63 7.45 21.71
CA GLU A 137 16.39 8.67 22.03
C GLU A 137 17.63 8.87 21.14
N GLN A 138 18.28 7.77 20.74
CA GLN A 138 19.44 7.78 19.85
C GLN A 138 19.06 7.86 18.36
N GLY A 139 17.77 7.91 18.04
CA GLY A 139 17.25 7.97 16.67
C GLY A 139 17.21 6.62 15.97
N ARG A 140 17.44 5.51 16.67
CA ARG A 140 17.40 4.15 16.09
C ARG A 140 15.96 3.69 15.92
N LEU A 141 15.69 2.96 14.84
CA LEU A 141 14.38 2.39 14.55
C LEU A 141 13.96 1.40 15.65
N CYS A 142 12.75 1.55 16.16
CA CYS A 142 12.22 0.71 17.25
C CYS A 142 10.73 0.40 17.13
N GLY A 143 10.20 0.41 15.91
CA GLY A 143 8.82 0.06 15.64
C GLY A 143 8.19 0.90 14.54
N VAL A 144 6.89 0.77 14.40
CA VAL A 144 6.10 1.40 13.33
C VAL A 144 4.86 2.06 13.88
N VAL A 145 4.37 3.06 13.15
CA VAL A 145 3.03 3.61 13.35
C VAL A 145 2.10 2.96 12.34
N THR A 146 0.95 2.46 12.79
CA THR A 146 -0.12 1.93 11.94
C THR A 146 -1.04 3.07 11.50
N ALA A 147 -1.72 2.88 10.37
CA ALA A 147 -2.82 3.72 9.91
C ALA A 147 -3.96 2.82 9.43
N ASN A 148 -5.06 2.82 10.19
CA ASN A 148 -6.28 2.07 9.89
C ASN A 148 -7.52 2.83 10.41
N LYS A 149 -8.71 2.20 10.42
CA LYS A 149 -9.95 2.83 10.91
C LYS A 149 -9.89 3.26 12.39
N ALA A 150 -9.02 2.65 13.19
CA ALA A 150 -8.75 3.07 14.56
C ALA A 150 -7.80 4.29 14.63
N GLY A 151 -7.42 4.89 13.50
CA GLY A 151 -6.52 6.03 13.40
C GLY A 151 -5.04 5.61 13.42
N LEU A 152 -4.17 6.49 13.92
CA LEU A 152 -2.77 6.19 14.14
C LEU A 152 -2.58 5.41 15.43
N GLN A 153 -1.83 4.30 15.40
CA GLN A 153 -1.46 3.53 16.59
C GLN A 153 0.01 3.11 16.49
N ALA A 154 0.65 2.77 17.60
CA ALA A 154 2.07 2.45 17.67
C ALA A 154 2.27 0.96 17.98
N VAL A 155 3.19 0.33 17.26
CA VAL A 155 3.71 -1.01 17.57
C VAL A 155 5.20 -0.85 17.84
N ILE A 156 5.60 -1.03 19.10
CA ILE A 156 7.01 -0.99 19.49
C ILE A 156 7.63 -2.36 19.20
N ALA A 157 8.74 -2.38 18.47
CA ALA A 157 9.38 -3.61 18.04
C ALA A 157 10.90 -3.53 18.16
N LYS A 158 11.55 -4.69 18.36
CA LYS A 158 13.01 -4.76 18.32
C LYS A 158 13.53 -4.72 16.89
N VAL A 159 12.86 -5.41 15.97
CA VAL A 159 13.22 -5.47 14.54
C VAL A 159 11.98 -5.21 13.67
N VAL A 160 12.17 -4.49 12.58
CA VAL A 160 11.14 -4.20 11.57
C VAL A 160 11.48 -4.94 10.28
N ILE A 161 10.48 -5.58 9.67
CA ILE A 161 10.57 -6.15 8.32
C ILE A 161 9.59 -5.39 7.43
N ASP A 162 10.13 -4.65 6.48
CA ASP A 162 9.39 -3.92 5.46
C ASP A 162 9.15 -4.81 4.23
N ALA A 163 7.94 -5.36 4.14
CA ALA A 163 7.45 -6.08 2.98
C ALA A 163 6.47 -5.23 2.14
N THR A 164 6.52 -3.90 2.25
CA THR A 164 5.73 -2.99 1.42
C THR A 164 6.26 -2.98 -0.02
N PRO A 165 5.40 -2.73 -1.03
CA PRO A 165 5.78 -2.84 -2.45
C PRO A 165 7.01 -2.03 -2.86
N ALA A 166 7.19 -0.85 -2.26
CA ALA A 166 8.29 0.04 -2.57
C ALA A 166 9.33 0.18 -1.46
N GLY A 167 9.20 -0.48 -0.30
CA GLY A 167 10.14 -0.25 0.81
C GLY A 167 9.91 1.11 1.51
N ALA A 168 8.65 1.53 1.63
CA ALA A 168 8.29 2.86 2.15
C ALA A 168 8.56 3.00 3.65
N VAL A 169 8.48 1.91 4.42
CA VAL A 169 8.85 1.91 5.85
C VAL A 169 10.36 2.12 6.00
N ALA A 170 11.15 1.52 5.11
CA ALA A 170 12.59 1.71 5.08
C ALA A 170 12.98 3.16 4.77
N GLU A 171 12.36 3.78 3.78
CA GLU A 171 12.58 5.20 3.48
C GLU A 171 12.15 6.10 4.65
N ALA A 172 11.00 5.81 5.29
CA ALA A 172 10.59 6.50 6.50
C ALA A 172 11.60 6.33 7.65
N ALA A 173 12.24 5.16 7.77
CA ALA A 173 13.33 4.91 8.71
C ALA A 173 14.63 5.65 8.37
N GLY A 174 14.78 6.12 7.12
CA GLY A 174 15.95 6.88 6.65
C GLY A 174 16.87 6.09 5.71
N ALA A 175 16.43 4.92 5.24
CA ALA A 175 17.14 4.19 4.20
C ALA A 175 17.27 5.05 2.95
N ARG A 176 18.44 5.02 2.32
CA ARG A 176 18.70 5.78 1.09
C ARG A 176 18.27 4.99 -0.14
N ARG A 177 17.63 5.68 -1.07
CA ARG A 177 17.35 5.21 -2.43
C ARG A 177 18.16 6.01 -3.43
N GLU A 178 18.51 5.39 -4.54
CA GLU A 178 18.95 6.12 -5.72
C GLU A 178 17.84 7.07 -6.21
N PRO A 179 18.19 8.27 -6.74
CA PRO A 179 17.20 9.18 -7.31
C PRO A 179 16.36 8.52 -8.41
N TRP A 180 15.10 8.93 -8.51
CA TRP A 180 14.23 8.49 -9.60
C TRP A 180 14.72 9.08 -10.92
N GLY A 181 15.30 8.23 -11.78
CA GLY A 181 15.89 8.64 -13.05
C GLY A 181 15.09 8.27 -14.30
N MET A 182 13.88 7.71 -14.15
CA MET A 182 13.11 7.16 -15.26
C MET A 182 11.99 8.10 -15.70
N GLU A 183 11.73 8.17 -17.01
CA GLU A 183 10.58 8.91 -17.57
C GLU A 183 9.29 8.07 -17.57
N THR A 184 9.45 6.76 -17.75
CA THR A 184 8.36 5.79 -17.80
C THR A 184 8.64 4.62 -16.85
N LEU A 185 7.57 3.97 -16.40
CA LEU A 185 7.63 2.73 -15.64
C LEU A 185 6.94 1.62 -16.44
N ARG A 186 7.59 0.47 -16.59
CA ARG A 186 6.94 -0.75 -17.08
C ARG A 186 6.06 -1.31 -15.97
N VAL A 187 4.77 -1.40 -16.24
CA VAL A 187 3.76 -1.92 -15.31
C VAL A 187 3.00 -3.06 -15.97
N SER A 188 2.46 -3.97 -15.16
CA SER A 188 1.74 -5.13 -15.67
C SER A 188 0.55 -5.52 -14.80
N ARG A 189 -0.36 -6.27 -15.41
CA ARG A 189 -1.50 -6.89 -14.72
C ARG A 189 -2.01 -8.07 -15.54
N PRO A 190 -2.37 -9.21 -14.92
CA PRO A 190 -3.04 -10.28 -15.65
C PRO A 190 -4.47 -9.86 -16.02
N ARG A 191 -4.90 -10.29 -17.20
CA ARG A 191 -6.30 -10.32 -17.63
C ARG A 191 -6.67 -11.74 -18.02
N ARG A 192 -7.96 -12.08 -17.91
CA ARG A 192 -8.45 -13.34 -18.50
C ARG A 192 -8.43 -13.22 -20.02
N SER A 193 -8.04 -14.31 -20.68
CA SER A 193 -8.19 -14.46 -22.13
C SER A 193 -9.66 -14.25 -22.55
N PRO A 194 -9.94 -13.87 -23.81
CA PRO A 194 -11.30 -13.69 -24.31
C PRO A 194 -12.22 -14.90 -24.09
N ASP A 195 -11.67 -16.12 -24.15
CA ASP A 195 -12.38 -17.39 -23.88
C ASP A 195 -12.52 -17.73 -22.39
N ARG A 196 -11.93 -16.91 -21.51
CA ARG A 196 -11.91 -16.99 -20.04
C ARG A 196 -11.22 -18.22 -19.46
N LYS A 197 -10.46 -18.98 -20.26
CA LYS A 197 -9.79 -20.22 -19.83
C LYS A 197 -8.41 -20.00 -19.23
N THR A 198 -7.67 -19.00 -19.69
CA THR A 198 -6.30 -18.72 -19.23
C THR A 198 -6.16 -17.27 -18.76
N ARG A 199 -5.05 -16.93 -18.10
CA ARG A 199 -4.63 -15.54 -17.95
C ARG A 199 -3.56 -15.19 -18.97
N GLU A 200 -3.58 -13.95 -19.42
CA GLU A 200 -2.50 -13.33 -20.18
C GLU A 200 -2.06 -12.07 -19.44
N VAL A 201 -0.76 -11.78 -19.43
CA VAL A 201 -0.22 -10.59 -18.77
C VAL A 201 -0.32 -9.42 -19.75
N VAL A 202 -1.02 -8.36 -19.34
CA VAL A 202 -0.96 -7.07 -20.02
C VAL A 202 0.22 -6.31 -19.45
N GLU A 203 1.11 -5.84 -20.31
CA GLU A 203 2.22 -4.97 -19.95
C GLU A 203 2.11 -3.64 -20.69
N GLN A 204 2.48 -2.56 -20.01
CA GLN A 204 2.48 -1.21 -20.59
C GLN A 204 3.58 -0.36 -19.97
N ASP A 205 4.23 0.47 -20.78
CA ASP A 205 5.08 1.55 -20.30
C ASP A 205 4.21 2.80 -20.07
N VAL A 206 4.20 3.32 -18.84
CA VAL A 206 3.38 4.46 -18.43
C VAL A 206 4.24 5.64 -18.01
N PRO A 207 3.87 6.90 -18.34
CA PRO A 207 4.60 8.08 -17.87
C PRO A 207 4.64 8.15 -16.34
N MET A 208 5.86 8.15 -15.79
CA MET A 208 6.10 8.21 -14.35
C MET A 208 7.49 8.80 -14.08
N THR A 209 7.58 10.12 -14.04
CA THR A 209 8.83 10.87 -13.77
C THR A 209 9.18 10.97 -12.28
N ALA A 210 8.28 10.54 -11.40
CA ALA A 210 8.51 10.41 -9.97
C ALA A 210 7.57 9.36 -9.38
N LEU A 211 8.02 8.68 -8.32
CA LEU A 211 7.21 7.73 -7.56
C LEU A 211 6.21 8.47 -6.68
N THR A 212 5.05 8.79 -7.24
CA THR A 212 3.99 9.53 -6.54
C THR A 212 2.70 8.72 -6.51
N TRP A 213 1.91 8.89 -5.44
CA TRP A 213 0.63 8.19 -5.34
C TRP A 213 -0.34 8.50 -6.49
N PRO A 214 -0.47 9.76 -6.96
CA PRO A 214 -1.27 10.06 -8.15
C PRO A 214 -0.75 9.38 -9.41
N ALA A 215 0.57 9.32 -9.62
CA ALA A 215 1.15 8.66 -10.80
C ALA A 215 0.90 7.15 -10.79
N ILE A 216 1.03 6.50 -9.63
CA ILE A 216 0.70 5.08 -9.44
C ILE A 216 -0.77 4.81 -9.80
N ASN A 217 -1.69 5.66 -9.36
CA ASN A 217 -3.10 5.46 -9.67
C ASN A 217 -3.43 5.73 -11.15
N ARG A 218 -2.76 6.68 -11.80
CA ARG A 218 -2.88 6.86 -13.26
C ARG A 218 -2.37 5.65 -14.03
N ALA A 219 -1.25 5.05 -13.60
CA ALA A 219 -0.73 3.80 -14.17
C ALA A 219 -1.72 2.64 -14.01
N GLU A 220 -2.27 2.48 -12.81
CA GLU A 220 -3.29 1.50 -12.49
C GLU A 220 -4.55 1.68 -13.37
N HIS A 221 -4.98 2.92 -13.61
CA HIS A 221 -6.08 3.23 -14.54
C HIS A 221 -5.77 2.87 -15.98
N ALA A 222 -4.59 3.25 -16.49
CA ALA A 222 -4.19 2.95 -17.86
C ALA A 222 -4.26 1.44 -18.16
N LEU A 223 -3.80 0.61 -17.22
CA LEU A 223 -3.93 -0.86 -17.33
C LEU A 223 -5.40 -1.32 -17.33
N ARG A 224 -6.27 -0.68 -16.53
CA ARG A 224 -7.70 -1.03 -16.42
C ARG A 224 -8.52 -0.55 -17.62
N GLU A 225 -8.13 0.50 -18.32
CA GLU A 225 -8.82 0.98 -19.52
C GLU A 225 -8.73 -0.01 -20.68
N THR A 226 -7.73 -0.89 -20.66
CA THR A 226 -7.63 -1.98 -21.65
C THR A 226 -8.67 -3.10 -21.43
N TRP A 227 -9.35 -3.14 -20.27
CA TRP A 227 -10.40 -4.11 -19.95
C TRP A 227 -11.16 -3.76 -18.65
N HIS A 228 -12.49 -3.60 -18.72
CA HIS A 228 -13.33 -3.53 -17.52
C HIS A 228 -14.25 -4.75 -17.44
N THR A 229 -13.77 -5.90 -16.94
CA THR A 229 -14.73 -6.90 -16.45
C THR A 229 -14.58 -7.18 -14.98
N TYR A 230 -15.71 -7.03 -14.28
CA TYR A 230 -16.03 -7.85 -13.14
C TYR A 230 -16.35 -9.25 -13.69
N ALA A 231 -15.40 -10.16 -13.61
CA ALA A 231 -15.64 -11.57 -13.90
C ALA A 231 -15.06 -12.39 -12.76
N SER A 232 -15.86 -13.33 -12.26
CA SER A 232 -15.56 -14.45 -11.36
C SER A 232 -14.13 -14.55 -10.76
N PRO A 233 -13.98 -14.63 -9.42
CA PRO A 233 -12.68 -14.63 -8.73
C PRO A 233 -11.67 -15.67 -9.26
N PRO A 234 -10.36 -15.42 -9.09
CA PRO A 234 -9.72 -14.23 -8.51
C PRO A 234 -9.62 -13.03 -9.48
N PHE A 235 -9.73 -11.82 -8.92
CA PHE A 235 -9.45 -10.54 -9.58
C PHE A 235 -7.99 -10.16 -9.25
N ALA A 236 -7.21 -9.62 -10.18
CA ALA A 236 -6.00 -8.88 -9.76
C ALA A 236 -6.49 -7.60 -9.07
N HIS A 237 -6.08 -7.33 -7.83
CA HIS A 237 -6.44 -6.13 -7.07
C HIS A 237 -5.42 -4.98 -7.24
N ALA A 238 -4.19 -5.30 -7.59
CA ALA A 238 -3.11 -4.34 -7.80
C ALA A 238 -2.36 -4.62 -9.12
N MET A 239 -1.83 -3.56 -9.69
CA MET A 239 -0.75 -3.57 -10.67
C MET A 239 0.50 -4.23 -10.10
N ASP A 240 1.26 -4.89 -10.98
CA ASP A 240 2.61 -5.35 -10.73
C ASP A 240 3.63 -4.44 -11.40
N PHE A 241 4.78 -4.25 -10.75
CA PHE A 241 5.92 -3.53 -11.29
C PHE A 241 7.17 -3.87 -10.48
N ILE A 242 8.34 -3.72 -11.12
CA ILE A 242 9.63 -3.76 -10.45
C ILE A 242 10.06 -2.32 -10.19
N LEU A 243 10.38 -2.02 -8.94
CA LEU A 243 10.85 -0.68 -8.58
C LEU A 243 12.17 -0.37 -9.31
N PRO A 244 12.27 0.71 -10.11
CA PRO A 244 13.46 0.94 -10.93
C PRO A 244 14.72 1.29 -10.12
N ALA A 245 14.55 2.02 -9.02
CA ALA A 245 15.64 2.45 -8.16
C ALA A 245 15.63 1.62 -6.87
N PRO A 246 16.57 0.68 -6.64
CA PRO A 246 16.66 -0.05 -5.38
C PRO A 246 17.05 0.84 -4.21
N LEU A 247 16.79 0.36 -2.99
CA LEU A 247 17.41 0.89 -1.79
C LEU A 247 18.89 0.48 -1.74
N ALA A 248 19.72 1.35 -1.17
CA ALA A 248 21.10 1.01 -0.85
C ALA A 248 21.12 -0.06 0.26
N GLY A 249 21.63 -1.25 -0.05
CA GLY A 249 21.78 -2.35 0.90
C GLY A 249 23.15 -2.37 1.59
N SER A 250 23.27 -3.08 2.72
CA SER A 250 24.56 -3.35 3.37
C SER A 250 25.44 -4.26 2.52
N SER A 251 24.83 -5.00 1.60
CA SER A 251 25.47 -5.57 0.41
C SER A 251 24.55 -5.39 -0.79
N ALA A 252 25.07 -5.62 -2.00
CA ALA A 252 24.29 -5.56 -3.24
C ALA A 252 24.57 -6.79 -4.10
N TRP A 253 23.57 -7.24 -4.85
CA TRP A 253 23.74 -8.27 -5.89
C TRP A 253 23.62 -7.64 -7.27
N THR A 254 24.68 -7.65 -8.06
CA THR A 254 24.71 -7.04 -9.41
C THR A 254 24.51 -8.04 -10.55
N GLY A 255 24.57 -9.35 -10.26
CA GLY A 255 24.37 -10.40 -11.27
C GLY A 255 22.97 -10.37 -11.87
N ALA A 256 22.85 -10.72 -13.15
CA ALA A 256 21.57 -10.72 -13.86
C ALA A 256 20.62 -11.82 -13.36
N GLU A 257 21.18 -12.99 -13.02
CA GLU A 257 20.45 -14.12 -12.46
C GLU A 257 20.53 -14.12 -10.93
N LEU A 258 19.42 -14.47 -10.27
CA LEU A 258 19.39 -14.61 -8.82
C LEU A 258 20.03 -15.93 -8.42
N PRO A 259 20.97 -15.96 -7.45
CA PRO A 259 21.52 -17.22 -6.95
C PRO A 259 20.42 -18.03 -6.25
N LYS A 260 20.66 -19.33 -6.07
CA LYS A 260 19.79 -20.18 -5.25
C LYS A 260 19.52 -19.50 -3.91
N THR A 261 18.27 -19.51 -3.47
CA THR A 261 17.78 -18.81 -2.28
C THR A 261 18.66 -19.07 -1.06
N ALA A 262 19.08 -20.31 -0.82
CA ALA A 262 19.99 -20.68 0.28
C ALA A 262 21.37 -19.98 0.27
N LYS A 263 21.89 -19.61 -0.90
CA LYS A 263 23.21 -18.98 -1.09
C LYS A 263 23.17 -17.45 -1.19
N LEU A 264 21.99 -16.86 -1.36
CA LEU A 264 21.87 -15.40 -1.45
C LEU A 264 22.26 -14.74 -0.13
N ASN A 265 23.19 -13.78 -0.16
CA ASN A 265 23.60 -13.01 1.00
C ASN A 265 22.44 -12.12 1.48
N LEU A 266 22.04 -12.24 2.76
CA LEU A 266 20.91 -11.50 3.30
C LEU A 266 21.16 -9.99 3.46
N GLY A 267 22.40 -9.52 3.33
CA GLY A 267 22.72 -8.09 3.35
C GLY A 267 22.06 -7.28 2.22
N VAL A 268 21.62 -7.93 1.13
CA VAL A 268 20.85 -7.25 0.06
C VAL A 268 19.46 -6.81 0.52
N PHE A 269 18.97 -7.39 1.61
CA PHE A 269 17.69 -7.05 2.23
C PHE A 269 17.86 -6.10 3.42
N LYS A 270 19.09 -5.77 3.82
CA LYS A 270 19.35 -4.85 4.95
C LYS A 270 19.71 -3.48 4.41
N PRO A 271 18.92 -2.42 4.62
CA PRO A 271 19.30 -1.09 4.16
C PRO A 271 20.61 -0.60 4.83
N ALA A 272 21.51 -0.03 4.04
CA ALA A 272 22.77 0.50 4.53
C ALA A 272 22.53 1.62 5.56
N GLY A 273 23.21 1.55 6.71
CA GLY A 273 23.11 2.55 7.77
C GLY A 273 21.79 2.56 8.55
N THR A 274 20.89 1.59 8.32
CA THR A 274 19.66 1.43 9.11
C THR A 274 19.67 0.09 9.82
N GLU A 275 19.95 0.10 11.12
CA GLU A 275 19.96 -1.11 11.93
C GLU A 275 18.55 -1.69 12.13
N ARG A 276 18.47 -3.00 12.40
CA ARG A 276 17.23 -3.69 12.80
C ARG A 276 16.08 -3.56 11.79
N LEU A 277 16.43 -3.48 10.52
CA LEU A 277 15.49 -3.34 9.40
C LEU A 277 15.85 -4.31 8.27
N TYR A 278 14.83 -4.98 7.75
CA TYR A 278 14.90 -5.78 6.54
C TYR A 278 13.86 -5.32 5.51
N VAL A 279 14.14 -5.48 4.21
CA VAL A 279 13.23 -5.13 3.11
C VAL A 279 12.99 -6.37 2.25
N LEU A 280 11.73 -6.83 2.17
CA LEU A 280 11.30 -8.00 1.41
C LEU A 280 10.36 -7.59 0.26
N SER A 281 10.90 -6.84 -0.69
CA SER A 281 10.17 -6.41 -1.89
C SER A 281 11.12 -6.16 -3.06
N SER A 282 10.58 -5.70 -4.19
CA SER A 282 11.40 -5.33 -5.35
C SER A 282 12.37 -4.20 -5.03
N ALA A 283 12.17 -3.46 -3.92
CA ALA A 283 13.08 -2.40 -3.46
C ALA A 283 14.42 -2.91 -2.90
N ALA A 284 14.58 -4.22 -2.67
CA ALA A 284 15.83 -4.80 -2.19
C ALA A 284 17.03 -4.51 -3.13
N ALA A 285 18.24 -4.55 -2.58
CA ALA A 285 19.50 -4.20 -3.26
C ALA A 285 20.01 -5.31 -4.21
N VAL A 286 19.14 -5.74 -5.12
CA VAL A 286 19.47 -6.68 -6.21
C VAL A 286 19.45 -5.98 -7.56
N SER A 287 20.06 -6.56 -8.59
CA SER A 287 19.96 -6.04 -9.94
C SER A 287 18.50 -6.03 -10.41
N ARG A 288 18.13 -5.08 -11.26
CA ARG A 288 16.75 -5.03 -11.79
C ARG A 288 16.43 -6.23 -12.67
N ALA A 289 17.44 -6.83 -13.31
CA ALA A 289 17.32 -8.10 -14.03
C ALA A 289 16.96 -9.27 -13.09
N ALA A 290 17.58 -9.34 -11.91
CA ALA A 290 17.30 -10.38 -10.92
C ALA A 290 16.01 -10.13 -10.12
N ALA A 291 15.53 -8.89 -10.06
CA ALA A 291 14.38 -8.50 -9.24
C ALA A 291 13.08 -9.25 -9.61
N ARG A 292 12.84 -9.55 -10.90
CA ARG A 292 11.66 -10.33 -11.30
C ARG A 292 11.70 -11.77 -10.75
N ALA A 293 12.86 -12.40 -10.76
CA ALA A 293 13.06 -13.72 -10.16
C ALA A 293 12.93 -13.68 -8.63
N LEU A 294 13.46 -12.63 -7.98
CA LEU A 294 13.28 -12.39 -6.54
C LEU A 294 11.79 -12.31 -6.16
N MET A 295 11.01 -11.57 -6.94
CA MET A 295 9.59 -11.34 -6.70
C MET A 295 8.71 -12.52 -7.09
N HIS A 296 9.26 -13.64 -7.56
CA HIS A 296 8.47 -14.85 -7.74
C HIS A 296 7.95 -15.35 -6.37
N PRO A 297 6.65 -15.67 -6.20
CA PRO A 297 6.07 -15.94 -4.87
C PRO A 297 6.79 -17.02 -4.06
N VAL A 298 7.19 -18.12 -4.71
CA VAL A 298 7.97 -19.21 -4.07
C VAL A 298 9.33 -18.71 -3.59
N THR A 299 10.06 -18.00 -4.46
CA THR A 299 11.40 -17.48 -4.18
C THR A 299 11.36 -16.48 -3.03
N LEU A 300 10.37 -15.58 -3.05
CA LEU A 300 10.16 -14.58 -2.02
C LEU A 300 9.81 -15.22 -0.66
N ALA A 301 8.96 -16.25 -0.64
CA ALA A 301 8.65 -17.00 0.58
C ALA A 301 9.88 -17.69 1.17
N GLU A 302 10.68 -18.39 0.36
CA GLU A 302 11.90 -19.07 0.82
C GLU A 302 12.93 -18.09 1.39
N ILE A 303 13.08 -16.92 0.78
CA ILE A 303 13.93 -15.85 1.30
C ILE A 303 13.36 -15.28 2.59
N GLY A 304 12.03 -15.11 2.65
CA GLY A 304 11.30 -14.67 3.84
C GLY A 304 11.60 -15.54 5.06
N GLU A 305 11.58 -16.88 4.93
CA GLU A 305 11.93 -17.77 6.04
C GLU A 305 13.35 -17.53 6.58
N ARG A 306 14.31 -17.30 5.68
CA ARG A 306 15.72 -17.00 6.05
C ARG A 306 15.83 -15.65 6.73
N VAL A 307 15.13 -14.64 6.23
CA VAL A 307 15.09 -13.29 6.83
C VAL A 307 14.40 -13.31 8.18
N GLY A 308 13.30 -14.05 8.36
CA GLY A 308 12.62 -14.21 9.65
C GLY A 308 13.55 -14.81 10.73
N ALA A 309 14.31 -15.85 10.38
CA ALA A 309 15.30 -16.43 11.28
C ALA A 309 16.45 -15.44 11.62
N ALA A 310 16.88 -14.62 10.64
CA ALA A 310 17.91 -13.60 10.86
C ALA A 310 17.40 -12.44 11.73
N ALA A 311 16.19 -11.96 11.47
CA ALA A 311 15.51 -10.93 12.26
C ALA A 311 15.35 -11.37 13.73
N LEU A 312 14.97 -12.63 13.99
CA LEU A 312 14.89 -13.13 15.36
C LEU A 312 16.26 -13.15 16.06
N ARG A 313 17.35 -13.52 15.38
CA ARG A 313 18.69 -13.48 15.98
C ARG A 313 19.06 -12.06 16.41
N GLU A 314 18.78 -11.06 15.58
CA GLU A 314 18.99 -9.65 15.93
C GLU A 314 18.06 -9.20 17.07
N ALA A 315 16.80 -9.61 17.04
CA ALA A 315 15.84 -9.28 18.08
C ALA A 315 16.25 -9.87 19.45
N ARG A 316 16.86 -11.06 19.49
CA ARG A 316 17.40 -11.64 20.73
C ARG A 316 18.59 -10.88 21.29
N ALA A 317 19.37 -10.23 20.44
CA ALA A 317 20.50 -9.38 20.84
C ALA A 317 20.08 -7.95 21.22
N ALA A 318 18.81 -7.59 21.06
CA ALA A 318 18.29 -6.25 21.30
C ALA A 318 17.32 -6.22 22.49
N ALA A 319 17.37 -5.13 23.26
CA ALA A 319 16.36 -4.80 24.26
C ALA A 319 15.21 -3.99 23.61
N LEU A 320 13.98 -4.21 24.08
CA LEU A 320 12.86 -3.33 23.76
C LEU A 320 13.04 -2.00 24.50
N PRO A 321 12.91 -0.84 23.84
CA PRO A 321 12.96 0.44 24.52
C PRO A 321 11.75 0.65 25.43
N ALA A 322 11.95 1.40 26.52
CA ALA A 322 10.87 1.84 27.40
C ALA A 322 9.99 2.88 26.67
N SER A 323 8.69 2.95 26.99
CA SER A 323 7.76 3.87 26.29
C SER A 323 8.22 5.33 26.35
N GLY A 324 8.74 5.74 27.50
CA GLY A 324 9.23 7.11 27.72
C GLY A 324 10.42 7.50 26.86
N SER A 325 11.14 6.53 26.29
CA SER A 325 12.30 6.75 25.42
C SER A 325 11.97 6.59 23.93
N VAL A 326 10.68 6.44 23.56
CA VAL A 326 10.23 6.20 22.17
C VAL A 326 9.36 7.36 21.71
N ARG A 327 9.56 7.80 20.47
CA ARG A 327 8.70 8.81 19.81
C ARG A 327 8.42 8.43 18.37
N VAL A 328 7.36 8.99 17.82
CA VAL A 328 7.12 8.96 16.37
C VAL A 328 8.18 9.81 15.69
N LYS A 329 8.85 9.26 14.68
CA LYS A 329 9.76 10.01 13.81
C LYS A 329 8.93 10.97 12.96
N THR A 330 9.24 12.25 13.05
CA THR A 330 8.60 13.32 12.27
C THR A 330 9.61 13.91 11.31
N ALA A 331 9.10 14.43 10.20
CA ALA A 331 9.90 15.18 9.24
C ALA A 331 9.18 16.50 9.01
N VAL A 332 9.65 17.57 9.66
CA VAL A 332 9.09 18.91 9.45
C VAL A 332 9.96 19.62 8.41
N PRO A 333 9.58 19.64 7.12
CA PRO A 333 10.14 20.60 6.19
C PRO A 333 9.78 22.01 6.68
N ALA A 334 10.79 22.85 6.91
CA ALA A 334 10.61 24.23 7.36
C ALA A 334 9.92 25.14 6.32
N ALA A 335 9.89 24.72 5.05
CA ALA A 335 9.29 25.44 3.93
C ALA A 335 8.13 24.63 3.30
N GLY A 336 7.16 25.32 2.71
CA GLY A 336 6.08 24.70 1.93
C GLY A 336 4.82 24.30 2.73
N VAL A 337 4.80 24.47 4.06
CA VAL A 337 3.57 24.29 4.84
C VAL A 337 2.53 25.35 4.44
N VAL A 338 1.35 24.90 4.01
CA VAL A 338 0.29 25.79 3.52
C VAL A 338 -0.38 26.49 4.70
N PRO A 339 -0.31 27.84 4.80
CA PRO A 339 -0.87 28.57 5.94
C PRO A 339 -2.38 28.35 6.10
N GLY A 340 -2.83 28.22 7.35
CA GLY A 340 -4.23 28.07 7.71
C GLY A 340 -4.84 26.69 7.44
N LEU A 341 -4.06 25.73 6.92
CA LEU A 341 -4.48 24.33 6.79
C LEU A 341 -3.83 23.48 7.88
N ALA A 342 -4.65 22.66 8.55
CA ALA A 342 -4.16 21.67 9.49
C ALA A 342 -4.98 20.38 9.41
N ILE A 343 -4.32 19.24 9.58
CA ILE A 343 -4.99 17.95 9.77
C ILE A 343 -5.64 17.94 11.14
N ARG A 344 -6.95 17.68 11.18
CA ARG A 344 -7.69 17.37 12.41
C ARG A 344 -8.19 15.94 12.37
N GLN A 345 -8.16 15.31 13.53
CA GLN A 345 -8.69 13.97 13.74
C GLN A 345 -9.58 13.99 14.99
N LEU A 346 -10.51 13.04 15.06
CA LEU A 346 -11.26 12.78 16.29
C LEU A 346 -10.30 12.54 17.46
N ASN A 347 -10.68 12.99 18.66
CA ASN A 347 -9.92 12.72 19.87
C ASN A 347 -9.74 11.20 20.03
N GLU A 348 -8.55 10.82 20.47
CA GLU A 348 -8.15 9.42 20.57
C GLU A 348 -9.05 8.58 21.49
N ALA A 349 -9.61 9.20 22.53
CA ALA A 349 -10.53 8.58 23.49
C ALA A 349 -11.92 8.28 22.90
N ASP A 350 -12.29 8.93 21.79
CA ASP A 350 -13.63 8.86 21.21
C ASP A 350 -13.73 7.79 20.10
N ARG A 351 -12.67 7.00 19.87
CA ARG A 351 -12.65 5.96 18.83
C ARG A 351 -13.18 4.62 19.37
N PRO A 352 -14.29 4.08 18.82
CA PRO A 352 -14.97 2.90 19.38
C PRO A 352 -14.18 1.57 19.24
N TYR A 353 -13.12 1.56 18.43
CA TYR A 353 -12.33 0.35 18.12
C TYR A 353 -11.01 0.27 18.89
N ARG A 354 -10.76 1.16 19.87
CA ARG A 354 -9.53 1.15 20.66
C ARG A 354 -9.77 0.45 22.00
N ALA A 355 -8.88 -0.49 22.34
CA ALA A 355 -8.77 -0.98 23.72
C ALA A 355 -8.40 0.21 24.63
N ARG A 356 -8.87 0.20 25.89
CA ARG A 356 -8.47 1.17 26.93
C ARG A 356 -7.00 0.96 27.33
N GLN A 357 -6.07 1.13 26.40
CA GLN A 357 -4.64 1.09 26.68
C GLN A 357 -4.18 2.47 27.12
N ARG A 358 -3.42 2.49 28.22
CA ARG A 358 -2.90 3.73 28.84
C ARG A 358 -1.56 4.16 28.26
N GLU A 359 -0.82 3.25 27.63
CA GLU A 359 0.49 3.53 27.08
C GLU A 359 0.35 4.30 25.77
N THR A 360 1.10 5.41 25.66
CA THR A 360 1.18 6.22 24.44
C THR A 360 2.63 6.60 24.16
N VAL A 361 2.92 6.95 22.92
CA VAL A 361 4.18 7.57 22.49
C VAL A 361 3.91 8.99 21.97
N PRO A 362 4.78 9.97 22.24
CA PRO A 362 4.63 11.31 21.70
C PRO A 362 4.92 11.34 20.20
N GLN A 363 4.13 12.13 19.49
CA GLN A 363 4.40 12.61 18.14
C GLN A 363 4.47 14.14 18.18
N ALA A 364 5.62 14.70 17.81
CA ALA A 364 5.78 16.14 17.65
C ALA A 364 4.92 16.67 16.50
N ARG A 365 4.92 17.99 16.29
CA ARG A 365 4.36 18.56 15.05
C ARG A 365 5.07 17.94 13.84
N ASP A 366 4.30 17.69 12.80
CA ASP A 366 4.75 16.99 11.60
C ASP A 366 4.15 17.67 10.36
N ALA A 367 4.61 17.33 9.16
CA ALA A 367 4.05 17.85 7.93
C ALA A 367 3.77 16.73 6.92
N VAL A 368 2.54 16.69 6.41
CA VAL A 368 2.11 15.64 5.47
C VAL A 368 2.06 16.23 4.05
N PRO A 369 2.69 15.59 3.05
CA PRO A 369 2.78 16.14 1.70
C PRO A 369 1.42 16.21 1.02
N VAL A 370 1.17 17.29 0.29
CA VAL A 370 0.03 17.42 -0.61
C VAL A 370 0.34 16.66 -1.90
N TRP A 371 -0.49 15.67 -2.25
CA TRP A 371 -0.30 14.90 -3.47
C TRP A 371 -1.08 15.46 -4.65
N ALA A 372 -2.24 16.09 -4.40
CA ALA A 372 -3.07 16.66 -5.44
C ALA A 372 -4.13 17.63 -4.88
N GLU A 373 -4.74 18.40 -5.78
CA GLU A 373 -5.84 19.32 -5.48
C GLU A 373 -6.99 19.13 -6.49
N TYR A 374 -8.21 19.07 -5.96
CA TYR A 374 -9.43 18.89 -6.72
C TYR A 374 -10.48 19.93 -6.31
N ASP A 375 -11.53 20.07 -7.11
CA ASP A 375 -12.70 20.86 -6.72
C ASP A 375 -13.57 20.06 -5.76
N VAL A 376 -13.80 18.78 -6.08
CA VAL A 376 -14.57 17.84 -5.24
C VAL A 376 -13.75 16.59 -4.96
N VAL A 377 -13.66 16.20 -3.69
CA VAL A 377 -13.10 14.92 -3.27
C VAL A 377 -14.19 14.05 -2.67
N VAL A 378 -14.41 12.86 -3.21
CA VAL A 378 -15.39 11.88 -2.75
C VAL A 378 -14.66 10.72 -2.10
N ILE A 379 -14.97 10.43 -0.85
CA ILE A 379 -14.40 9.33 -0.07
C ILE A 379 -15.39 8.16 -0.14
N GLY A 380 -14.93 7.00 -0.62
CA GLY A 380 -15.71 5.78 -0.74
C GLY A 380 -16.26 5.55 -2.15
N SER A 381 -16.01 4.36 -2.72
CA SER A 381 -16.57 3.94 -4.00
C SER A 381 -17.85 3.09 -3.83
N GLY A 382 -18.69 3.42 -2.85
CA GLY A 382 -20.03 2.86 -2.75
C GLY A 382 -20.96 3.40 -3.85
N PRO A 383 -22.21 2.90 -3.96
CA PRO A 383 -23.19 3.46 -4.89
C PRO A 383 -23.41 4.98 -4.72
N ALA A 384 -23.43 5.46 -3.47
CA ALA A 384 -23.54 6.89 -3.17
C ALA A 384 -22.32 7.68 -3.69
N GLY A 385 -21.10 7.19 -3.43
CA GLY A 385 -19.87 7.82 -3.89
C GLY A 385 -19.76 7.88 -5.42
N HIS A 386 -20.15 6.82 -6.12
CA HIS A 386 -20.21 6.83 -7.59
C HIS A 386 -21.17 7.90 -8.12
N GLY A 387 -22.40 7.95 -7.59
CA GLY A 387 -23.38 8.95 -8.00
C GLY A 387 -22.89 10.38 -7.74
N ALA A 388 -22.33 10.62 -6.56
CA ALA A 388 -21.77 11.92 -6.18
C ALA A 388 -20.60 12.34 -7.10
N ALA A 389 -19.64 11.44 -7.33
CA ALA A 389 -18.46 11.75 -8.14
C ALA A 389 -18.82 12.00 -9.61
N ILE A 390 -19.68 11.16 -10.20
CA ILE A 390 -20.11 11.31 -11.59
C ILE A 390 -20.94 12.58 -11.76
N ALA A 391 -21.86 12.88 -10.83
CA ALA A 391 -22.65 14.11 -10.88
C ALA A 391 -21.77 15.36 -10.78
N ALA A 392 -20.82 15.39 -9.83
CA ALA A 392 -19.88 16.50 -9.67
C ALA A 392 -19.04 16.72 -10.94
N ALA A 393 -18.48 15.64 -11.50
CA ALA A 393 -17.63 15.73 -12.68
C ALA A 393 -18.41 16.12 -13.95
N ARG A 394 -19.63 15.60 -14.15
CA ARG A 394 -20.53 16.04 -15.23
C ARG A 394 -20.96 17.50 -15.08
N GLY A 395 -21.01 18.00 -13.84
CA GLY A 395 -21.18 19.42 -13.53
C GLY A 395 -19.94 20.29 -13.79
N GLY A 396 -18.84 19.70 -14.28
CA GLY A 396 -17.61 20.41 -14.65
C GLY A 396 -16.55 20.49 -13.54
N ALA A 397 -16.78 19.86 -12.37
CA ALA A 397 -15.80 19.88 -11.28
C ALA A 397 -14.65 18.90 -11.54
N ARG A 398 -13.40 19.30 -11.27
CA ARG A 398 -12.30 18.33 -11.18
C ARG A 398 -12.53 17.48 -9.95
N THR A 399 -12.78 16.19 -10.18
CA THR A 399 -13.31 15.30 -9.14
C THR A 399 -12.38 14.13 -8.91
N LEU A 400 -12.01 13.92 -7.64
CA LEU A 400 -11.30 12.74 -7.17
C LEU A 400 -12.25 11.84 -6.40
N MET A 401 -12.19 10.52 -6.65
CA MET A 401 -12.79 9.50 -5.80
C MET A 401 -11.69 8.67 -5.10
N ILE A 402 -11.84 8.42 -3.81
CA ILE A 402 -10.87 7.68 -2.99
C ILE A 402 -11.48 6.37 -2.53
N GLU A 403 -10.78 5.25 -2.77
CA GLU A 403 -11.21 3.91 -2.38
C GLU A 403 -10.08 3.16 -1.65
N GLN A 404 -10.40 2.61 -0.47
CA GLN A 404 -9.43 1.88 0.35
C GLN A 404 -9.01 0.54 -0.26
N ALA A 405 -9.86 -0.06 -1.09
CA ALA A 405 -9.61 -1.33 -1.76
C ALA A 405 -9.00 -1.17 -3.16
N GLY A 406 -8.57 -2.30 -3.74
CA GLY A 406 -8.10 -2.38 -5.13
C GLY A 406 -9.22 -2.48 -6.18
N PHE A 407 -10.47 -2.25 -5.82
CA PHE A 407 -11.63 -2.35 -6.71
C PHE A 407 -12.73 -1.40 -6.24
N ILE A 408 -13.63 -1.05 -7.16
CA ILE A 408 -14.75 -0.15 -6.91
C ILE A 408 -16.08 -0.88 -6.75
N GLY A 409 -17.03 -0.27 -6.05
CA GLY A 409 -18.45 -0.69 -6.00
C GLY A 409 -18.99 -0.98 -4.60
N GLY A 410 -18.16 -0.86 -3.55
CA GLY A 410 -18.58 -1.05 -2.15
C GLY A 410 -19.34 -2.36 -1.92
N SER A 411 -20.47 -2.31 -1.22
CA SER A 411 -21.28 -3.49 -0.89
C SER A 411 -21.85 -4.23 -2.11
N VAL A 412 -22.02 -3.56 -3.26
CA VAL A 412 -22.44 -4.20 -4.52
C VAL A 412 -21.33 -5.10 -5.06
N ALA A 413 -20.08 -4.68 -4.89
CA ALA A 413 -18.89 -5.45 -5.27
C ALA A 413 -18.55 -6.56 -4.25
N LEU A 414 -18.67 -6.25 -2.95
CA LEU A 414 -18.17 -7.08 -1.84
C LEU A 414 -19.18 -8.06 -1.23
N GLY A 415 -20.47 -7.74 -1.19
CA GLY A 415 -21.43 -8.45 -0.34
C GLY A 415 -22.62 -9.05 -1.07
N ILE A 416 -23.33 -8.26 -1.88
CA ILE A 416 -24.69 -8.62 -2.31
C ILE A 416 -24.83 -8.45 -3.82
N LYS A 417 -24.48 -9.50 -4.58
CA LYS A 417 -24.52 -9.49 -6.06
C LYS A 417 -25.92 -9.59 -6.67
N GLY A 418 -27.00 -9.76 -5.89
CA GLY A 418 -28.33 -10.05 -6.45
C GLY A 418 -29.57 -9.53 -5.71
N PHE A 419 -29.48 -9.10 -4.46
CA PHE A 419 -30.68 -8.78 -3.65
C PHE A 419 -31.10 -7.30 -3.64
N TRP A 420 -30.20 -6.37 -3.99
CA TRP A 420 -30.53 -4.93 -3.99
C TRP A 420 -31.26 -4.50 -5.27
N ARG A 421 -32.60 -4.56 -5.24
CA ARG A 421 -33.51 -4.02 -6.28
C ARG A 421 -34.04 -2.63 -5.93
N GLY A 422 -33.18 -1.74 -5.39
CA GLY A 422 -33.52 -0.39 -4.94
C GLY A 422 -34.21 0.51 -5.99
N TYR A 423 -34.39 1.79 -5.67
CA TYR A 423 -35.10 2.75 -6.52
C TYR A 423 -34.57 2.78 -7.96
N ARG A 424 -35.45 2.54 -8.95
CA ARG A 424 -35.06 2.25 -10.34
C ARG A 424 -35.09 3.46 -11.27
N ARG A 425 -35.17 4.67 -10.74
CA ARG A 425 -35.17 5.90 -11.55
C ARG A 425 -33.96 6.78 -11.25
N GLY A 426 -33.76 7.81 -12.08
CA GLY A 426 -32.59 8.68 -12.03
C GLY A 426 -31.32 7.93 -12.41
N PHE A 427 -30.21 8.26 -11.74
CA PHE A 427 -28.88 7.69 -11.98
C PHE A 427 -28.85 6.14 -12.03
N ASN A 428 -29.70 5.47 -11.24
CA ASN A 428 -29.78 4.00 -11.22
C ASN A 428 -30.27 3.36 -12.54
N GLN A 429 -30.80 4.16 -13.48
CA GLN A 429 -31.17 3.69 -14.83
C GLN A 429 -29.95 3.56 -15.75
N GLU A 430 -28.92 4.38 -15.54
CA GLU A 430 -27.68 4.38 -16.32
C GLU A 430 -26.74 3.20 -15.98
N TRP A 431 -27.11 2.38 -14.99
CA TRP A 431 -26.32 1.24 -14.48
C TRP A 431 -26.84 -0.15 -14.93
N ARG A 432 -28.05 -0.25 -15.47
CA ARG A 432 -28.66 -1.55 -15.80
C ARG A 432 -28.35 -1.98 -17.24
N GLY A 433 -27.62 -3.10 -17.40
CA GLY A 433 -27.35 -3.77 -18.68
C GLY A 433 -26.52 -5.05 -18.52
N LYS A 434 -26.39 -5.83 -19.59
CA LYS A 434 -25.50 -7.02 -19.62
C LYS A 434 -24.09 -6.56 -20.05
N GLY A 435 -23.03 -6.90 -19.30
CA GLY A 435 -21.64 -6.59 -19.69
C GLY A 435 -20.80 -5.92 -18.59
N GLU A 436 -19.76 -5.16 -19.01
CA GLU A 436 -18.80 -4.42 -18.16
C GLU A 436 -19.47 -3.69 -16.96
N PRO A 437 -18.79 -3.53 -15.81
CA PRO A 437 -19.35 -2.79 -14.69
C PRO A 437 -19.53 -1.34 -15.10
N GLN A 438 -20.79 -0.93 -15.24
CA GLN A 438 -21.16 0.36 -15.82
C GLN A 438 -20.54 1.54 -15.07
N TYR A 439 -20.28 1.42 -13.76
CA TYR A 439 -19.57 2.46 -13.00
C TYR A 439 -18.16 2.76 -13.49
N ALA A 440 -17.34 1.77 -13.84
CA ALA A 440 -15.97 2.02 -14.28
C ALA A 440 -15.97 2.86 -15.56
N ARG A 441 -16.83 2.48 -16.52
CA ARG A 441 -17.07 3.21 -17.75
C ARG A 441 -17.59 4.62 -17.50
N LEU A 442 -18.61 4.77 -16.64
CA LEU A 442 -19.23 6.07 -16.34
C LEU A 442 -18.26 7.04 -15.65
N LEU A 443 -17.46 6.55 -14.69
CA LEU A 443 -16.41 7.34 -14.04
C LEU A 443 -15.39 7.85 -15.06
N ARG A 444 -14.95 6.97 -15.96
CA ARG A 444 -14.00 7.31 -17.03
C ARG A 444 -14.58 8.32 -18.02
N GLU A 445 -15.81 8.10 -18.48
CA GLU A 445 -16.51 9.04 -19.38
C GLU A 445 -16.71 10.41 -18.72
N ALA A 446 -16.99 10.44 -17.42
CA ALA A 446 -17.09 11.66 -16.63
C ALA A 446 -15.72 12.26 -16.25
N LYS A 447 -14.60 11.57 -16.54
CA LYS A 447 -13.22 12.00 -16.19
C LYS A 447 -13.00 12.17 -14.69
N VAL A 448 -13.54 11.25 -13.89
CA VAL A 448 -13.27 11.17 -12.45
C VAL A 448 -11.94 10.47 -12.24
N ASP A 449 -11.00 11.13 -11.56
CA ASP A 449 -9.79 10.47 -11.09
C ASP A 449 -10.14 9.54 -9.92
N VAL A 450 -9.58 8.33 -9.89
CA VAL A 450 -9.80 7.40 -8.77
C VAL A 450 -8.48 7.00 -8.14
N TRP A 451 -8.38 7.12 -6.82
CA TRP A 451 -7.28 6.56 -6.06
C TRP A 451 -7.72 5.27 -5.36
N TYR A 452 -7.25 4.14 -5.88
CA TYR A 452 -7.39 2.82 -5.25
C TYR A 452 -6.44 2.69 -4.06
N HIS A 453 -6.61 1.66 -3.24
CA HIS A 453 -5.70 1.33 -2.13
C HIS A 453 -5.46 2.48 -1.14
N SER A 454 -6.40 3.41 -1.03
CA SER A 454 -6.28 4.70 -0.38
C SER A 454 -7.26 4.84 0.78
N LEU A 455 -6.74 4.82 2.00
CA LEU A 455 -7.58 4.95 3.20
C LEU A 455 -7.64 6.41 3.64
N ALA A 456 -8.79 7.05 3.53
CA ALA A 456 -9.06 8.31 4.21
C ALA A 456 -9.02 8.12 5.74
N MET A 457 -8.26 8.95 6.44
CA MET A 457 -7.98 8.76 7.88
C MET A 457 -8.03 10.04 8.73
N GLY A 458 -8.03 11.21 8.10
CA GLY A 458 -8.11 12.51 8.79
C GLY A 458 -8.72 13.57 7.88
N ALA A 459 -9.28 14.62 8.48
CA ALA A 459 -9.82 15.76 7.74
C ALA A 459 -8.78 16.88 7.70
N VAL A 460 -8.55 17.47 6.53
CA VAL A 460 -7.79 18.71 6.44
C VAL A 460 -8.76 19.85 6.62
N MET A 461 -8.50 20.73 7.59
CA MET A 461 -9.39 21.81 7.96
C MET A 461 -8.77 23.16 7.67
N ARG A 462 -9.59 24.10 7.21
CA ARG A 462 -9.34 25.55 7.26
C ARG A 462 -10.34 26.14 8.24
N ASP A 463 -9.88 26.57 9.40
CA ASP A 463 -10.73 27.03 10.50
C ASP A 463 -11.80 25.99 10.90
N LYS A 464 -13.04 26.19 10.44
CA LYS A 464 -14.20 25.31 10.65
C LYS A 464 -14.65 24.57 9.39
N ALA A 465 -14.04 24.83 8.23
CA ALA A 465 -14.37 24.21 6.95
C ALA A 465 -13.43 23.04 6.64
N VAL A 466 -13.97 21.96 6.08
CA VAL A 466 -13.17 20.88 5.50
C VAL A 466 -12.58 21.37 4.17
N ALA A 467 -11.28 21.23 4.00
CA ALA A 467 -10.50 21.68 2.85
C ALA A 467 -9.72 20.52 2.16
N GLY A 468 -9.97 19.28 2.57
CA GLY A 468 -9.33 18.10 2.03
C GLY A 468 -9.34 16.93 3.01
N VAL A 469 -8.57 15.91 2.67
CA VAL A 469 -8.49 14.65 3.40
C VAL A 469 -7.04 14.15 3.48
N GLU A 470 -6.66 13.68 4.66
CA GLU A 470 -5.45 12.91 4.88
C GLU A 470 -5.72 11.44 4.51
N VAL A 471 -4.81 10.86 3.72
CA VAL A 471 -4.91 9.52 3.17
C VAL A 471 -3.67 8.71 3.57
N ALA A 472 -3.87 7.47 4.02
CA ALA A 472 -2.81 6.47 4.14
C ALA A 472 -2.83 5.49 2.97
N THR A 473 -1.64 5.15 2.51
CA THR A 473 -1.39 4.23 1.38
C THR A 473 -0.21 3.31 1.72
N TRP A 474 0.16 2.40 0.81
CA TRP A 474 1.39 1.63 0.98
C TRP A 474 2.66 2.48 0.72
N LEU A 475 2.54 3.69 0.16
CA LEU A 475 3.63 4.68 0.08
C LEU A 475 3.74 5.57 1.33
N GLY A 476 2.78 5.51 2.25
CA GLY A 476 2.76 6.30 3.48
C GLY A 476 1.56 7.25 3.51
N ARG A 477 1.72 8.41 4.16
CA ARG A 477 0.65 9.40 4.31
C ARG A 477 0.79 10.54 3.31
N GLY A 478 -0.35 11.03 2.84
CA GLY A 478 -0.44 12.19 1.96
C GLY A 478 -1.79 12.89 2.09
N VAL A 479 -1.91 14.04 1.44
CA VAL A 479 -3.12 14.86 1.44
C VAL A 479 -3.68 15.02 0.03
N ALA A 480 -5.00 14.85 -0.12
CA ALA A 480 -5.76 15.36 -1.25
C ALA A 480 -6.55 16.59 -0.79
N LEU A 481 -6.26 17.76 -1.36
CA LEU A 481 -7.04 18.98 -1.09
C LEU A 481 -8.29 19.01 -1.96
N GLY A 482 -9.37 19.56 -1.40
CA GLY A 482 -10.67 19.67 -2.05
C GLY A 482 -11.42 20.90 -1.55
N LYS A 483 -12.07 21.64 -2.46
CA LYS A 483 -12.98 22.74 -2.05
C LYS A 483 -14.22 22.20 -1.36
N VAL A 484 -14.67 21.02 -1.79
CA VAL A 484 -15.75 20.24 -1.18
C VAL A 484 -15.27 18.82 -0.96
N VAL A 485 -15.58 18.26 0.21
CA VAL A 485 -15.34 16.85 0.53
C VAL A 485 -16.67 16.16 0.81
N ILE A 486 -16.89 15.01 0.18
CA ILE A 486 -18.07 14.15 0.36
C ILE A 486 -17.60 12.84 0.98
N ASP A 487 -18.16 12.45 2.13
CA ASP A 487 -17.92 11.17 2.79
C ASP A 487 -19.12 10.25 2.52
N ALA A 488 -18.91 9.13 1.81
CA ALA A 488 -19.96 8.38 1.11
C ALA A 488 -20.08 6.89 1.46
#